data_AF-A0A9E6BYV2-F1
#
_entry.id   AF-A0A9E6BYV2-F1
#
_cell.length_a   1.000
_cell.length_b   1.000
_cell.length_c   1.000
_cell.angle_alpha   90.00
_cell.angle_beta   90.00
_cell.angle_gamma   90.00
#
_symmetry.space_group_name_H-M   'P 1'
#
loop_
_entity.id
_entity.type
_entity.pdbx_description
1 polymer ?
#
loop_
_entity_poly.entity_id
_entity_poly.type
_entity_poly.pdbx_seq_one_letter_code
_entity_poly.pdbx_strand_id
1 'polypeptide(L)' 'RNTDRIPSLSGTASYRIPDELNAMVLGEVKNVGSLSYTNQLRDFAVYAQQEGLTFNLYVRGSTQLSGPLQTAVDVG' A
#
# COMPACT_ATOMS: atom_id res chain seq x y z
N ARG A 1 11.65 -10.57 -3.66
CA ARG A 1 10.29 -11.11 -3.41
C ARG A 1 10.17 -11.27 -1.91
N ASN A 2 9.41 -10.40 -1.25
CA ASN A 2 9.13 -10.60 0.15
C ASN A 2 8.13 -11.75 0.33
N THR A 3 8.28 -12.54 1.39
CA THR A 3 7.36 -13.65 1.73
C THR A 3 6.46 -13.34 2.91
N ASP A 4 6.65 -12.18 3.54
CA ASP A 4 5.86 -11.78 4.69
C ASP A 4 4.42 -11.46 4.30
N ARG A 5 3.52 -11.84 5.20
CA ARG A 5 2.07 -11.73 5.00
C ARG A 5 1.51 -10.85 6.10
N ILE A 6 0.71 -9.88 5.72
CA ILE A 6 -0.07 -9.07 6.67
C ILE A 6 -1.54 -9.49 6.60
N PRO A 7 -2.30 -9.36 7.70
CA PRO A 7 -3.74 -9.59 7.66
C PRO A 7 -4.44 -8.60 6.72
N SER A 8 -5.51 -9.04 6.04
CA SER A 8 -6.36 -8.10 5.29
C SER A 8 -7.35 -7.45 6.25
N LEU A 9 -7.08 -6.20 6.62
CA LEU A 9 -7.92 -5.45 7.56
C LEU A 9 -9.31 -5.12 6.99
N SER A 10 -9.42 -4.98 5.67
CA SER A 10 -10.68 -4.81 4.94
C SER A 10 -11.53 -6.08 4.84
N GLY A 11 -11.02 -7.25 5.25
CA GLY A 11 -11.72 -8.53 5.12
C GLY A 11 -11.95 -9.00 3.69
N THR A 12 -11.30 -8.36 2.71
CA THR A 12 -11.48 -8.70 1.28
C THR A 12 -10.53 -9.78 0.78
N ALA A 13 -9.57 -10.20 1.60
CA ALA A 13 -8.66 -11.31 1.35
C ALA A 13 -8.30 -12.00 2.68
N SER A 14 -7.70 -13.20 2.62
CA SER A 14 -7.16 -13.83 3.84
C SER A 14 -5.92 -13.12 4.37
N TYR A 15 -5.08 -12.61 3.47
CA TYR A 15 -3.86 -11.88 3.78
C TYR A 15 -3.43 -11.04 2.57
N ARG A 16 -2.53 -10.08 2.79
CA ARG A 16 -1.82 -9.32 1.75
C ARG A 16 -0.33 -9.64 1.81
N ILE A 17 0.31 -9.60 0.65
CA ILE A 17 1.76 -9.73 0.52
C ILE A 17 2.24 -8.42 -0.09
N PRO A 18 2.91 -7.56 0.69
CA PRO A 18 3.58 -6.39 0.14
C PRO A 18 4.85 -6.81 -0.61
N ASP A 19 5.30 -5.98 -1.56
CA ASP A 19 6.57 -6.21 -2.24
C ASP A 19 7.78 -6.11 -1.30
N GLU A 20 7.69 -5.22 -0.31
CA GLU A 20 8.68 -5.00 0.75
C GLU A 20 7.98 -4.88 2.10
N LEU A 21 8.45 -5.61 3.11
CA LEU A 21 8.08 -5.42 4.51
C LEU A 21 9.32 -5.65 5.35
N ASN A 22 9.62 -4.70 6.22
CA ASN A 22 10.67 -4.81 7.22
C ASN A 22 10.22 -4.08 8.49
N ALA A 23 11.08 -4.02 9.51
CA ALA A 23 10.75 -3.42 10.81
C ALA A 23 10.50 -1.91 10.78
N MET A 24 10.73 -1.23 9.65
CA MET A 24 10.56 0.23 9.52
C MET A 24 9.72 0.64 8.30
N VAL A 25 9.63 -0.20 7.27
CA VAL A 25 9.06 0.15 5.96
C VAL A 25 8.16 -0.95 5.44
N LEU A 26 7.01 -0.55 4.90
CA LEU A 26 6.15 -1.35 4.06
C LEU A 26 6.13 -0.73 2.65
N GLY A 27 6.65 -1.43 1.66
CA GLY A 27 6.76 -0.96 0.28
C GLY A 27 5.89 -1.75 -0.70
N GLU A 28 5.31 -1.05 -1.67
CA GLU A 28 4.50 -1.64 -2.74
C GLU A 28 4.83 -1.00 -4.09
N VAL A 29 5.05 -1.81 -5.14
CA VAL A 29 5.36 -1.33 -6.48
C VAL A 29 4.18 -1.54 -7.43
N LYS A 30 3.71 -0.47 -8.06
CA LYS A 30 2.63 -0.50 -9.06
C LYS A 30 3.10 0.04 -10.40
N ASN A 31 3.17 -0.83 -11.40
CA ASN A 31 3.46 -0.47 -12.79
C ASN A 31 2.17 -0.38 -13.64
N VAL A 32 1.26 0.53 -13.28
CA VAL A 32 -0.03 0.72 -13.95
C VAL A 32 -0.22 2.16 -14.42
N GLY A 33 -1.05 2.35 -15.46
CA GLY A 33 -1.34 3.69 -15.99
C GLY A 33 -2.32 4.50 -15.16
N SER A 34 -3.24 3.82 -14.49
CA SER A 34 -4.12 4.42 -13.50
C SER A 34 -4.12 3.55 -12.25
N LEU A 35 -3.98 4.19 -11.09
CA LEU A 35 -4.02 3.52 -9.81
C LEU A 35 -5.14 4.09 -8.96
N SER A 36 -6.06 3.22 -8.57
CA SER A 36 -7.17 3.57 -7.68
C SER A 36 -6.83 3.25 -6.23
N TYR A 37 -7.52 3.88 -5.28
CA TYR A 37 -7.37 3.57 -3.86
C TYR A 37 -8.03 2.22 -3.52
N THR A 38 -7.34 1.14 -3.87
CA THR A 38 -7.84 -0.22 -3.68
C THR A 38 -7.84 -0.61 -2.20
N ASN A 39 -8.64 -1.61 -1.85
CA ASN A 39 -8.66 -2.16 -0.49
C ASN A 39 -7.29 -2.72 -0.07
N GLN A 40 -6.46 -3.19 -1.00
CA GLN A 40 -5.09 -3.59 -0.69
C GLN A 40 -4.23 -2.42 -0.22
N LEU A 41 -4.26 -1.28 -0.93
CA LEU A 41 -3.50 -0.09 -0.54
C LEU A 41 -4.00 0.50 0.78
N ARG A 42 -5.31 0.41 1.04
CA ARG A 42 -5.91 0.77 2.34
C ARG A 42 -5.40 -0.14 3.45
N ASP A 43 -5.41 -1.47 3.23
CA ASP A 43 -4.91 -2.44 4.20
C ASP A 43 -3.44 -2.14 4.55
N PHE A 44 -2.61 -1.82 3.55
CA PHE A 44 -1.21 -1.46 3.74
C PHE A 44 -1.01 -0.15 4.50
N ALA A 45 -1.74 0.91 4.14
CA ALA A 45 -1.64 2.19 4.84
C ALA A 45 -2.06 2.06 6.32
N VAL A 46 -3.15 1.36 6.61
CA VAL A 46 -3.62 1.14 7.97
C VAL A 46 -2.66 0.26 8.76
N TYR A 47 -2.17 -0.83 8.17
CA TYR A 47 -1.19 -1.71 8.82
C TYR A 47 0.11 -0.97 9.13
N ALA A 48 0.63 -0.19 8.19
CA ALA A 48 1.82 0.63 8.40
C ALA A 48 1.60 1.66 9.53
N GLN A 49 0.43 2.31 9.58
CA GLN A 49 0.10 3.23 10.67
C GLN A 49 0.00 2.52 12.04
N GLN A 50 -0.57 1.32 12.09
CA GLN A 50 -0.70 0.54 13.34
C GLN A 50 0.64 0.06 13.88
N GLU A 51 1.52 -0.39 13.00
CA GLU A 51 2.84 -0.93 13.34
C GLU A 51 3.92 0.17 13.42
N GLY A 52 3.60 1.43 13.10
CA GLY A 52 4.55 2.54 13.09
C GLY A 52 5.57 2.46 11.95
N LEU A 53 5.20 1.84 10.83
CA LEU A 53 6.03 1.69 9.63
C LEU A 53 5.77 2.83 8.64
N THR A 54 6.78 3.16 7.83
CA THR A 54 6.65 4.06 6.68
C THR A 54 6.06 3.31 5.49
N PHE A 55 4.94 3.78 4.93
CA PHE A 55 4.36 3.21 3.73
C PHE A 55 4.92 3.85 2.45
N ASN A 56 5.70 3.09 1.68
CA ASN A 56 6.30 3.54 0.42
C ASN A 56 5.54 2.97 -0.78
N LEU A 57 4.77 3.80 -1.47
CA LEU A 57 4.10 3.43 -2.71
C LEU A 57 4.92 3.89 -3.93
N TYR A 58 5.54 2.94 -4.63
CA TYR A 58 6.29 3.19 -5.85
C TYR A 58 5.37 3.07 -7.07
N VAL A 59 5.14 4.18 -7.76
CA VAL A 59 4.41 4.22 -9.03
C VAL A 59 5.31 4.69 -10.16
N ARG A 60 4.97 4.36 -11.40
CA ARG A 60 5.65 5.00 -12.55
C ARG A 60 5.26 6.48 -12.61
N GLY A 61 6.16 7.35 -13.05
CA GLY A 61 5.92 8.81 -13.08
C GLY A 61 4.73 9.26 -13.94
N SER A 62 4.23 8.40 -14.84
CA SER A 62 3.03 8.64 -15.65
C SER A 62 1.75 8.02 -15.08
N THR A 63 1.77 7.45 -13.87
CA THR A 63 0.59 6.88 -13.23
C THR A 63 -0.37 7.98 -12.79
N GLN A 64 -1.62 7.86 -13.24
CA GLN A 64 -2.71 8.71 -12.77
C GLN A 64 -3.28 8.12 -11.48
N LEU A 65 -3.08 8.82 -10.36
CA LEU A 65 -3.68 8.45 -9.08
C LEU A 65 -5.14 8.92 -9.05
N SER A 66 -6.04 8.04 -8.61
CA SER A 66 -7.42 8.46 -8.33
C SER A 66 -7.45 9.53 -7.23
N GLY A 67 -8.42 10.45 -7.26
CA GLY A 67 -8.56 11.49 -6.22
C GLY A 67 -8.45 10.97 -4.78
N PRO A 68 -9.16 9.89 -4.39
CA PRO A 68 -9.04 9.32 -3.04
C PRO A 68 -7.65 8.80 -2.69
N LEU A 69 -6.90 8.29 -3.68
CA LEU A 69 -5.54 7.81 -3.47
C LEU A 69 -4.56 8.98 -3.32
N GLN A 70 -4.74 10.02 -4.14
CA GLN A 70 -3.95 11.25 -4.03
C GLN A 70 -4.11 11.87 -2.64
N THR A 71 -5.35 12.00 -2.15
CA THR A 71 -5.60 12.50 -0.79
C THR A 71 -4.94 11.65 0.29
N ALA A 72 -4.94 10.32 0.14
CA ALA A 72 -4.29 9.44 1.10
C ALA A 72 -2.76 9.62 1.11
N VAL A 73 -2.15 9.92 -0.04
CA VAL A 73 -0.72 10.23 -0.16
C VAL A 73 -0.40 11.61 0.41
N ASP A 74 -1.27 12.60 0.21
CA ASP A 74 -1.05 13.97 0.68
C ASP A 74 -1.23 14.15 2.19
N VAL A 75 -1.97 13.24 2.85
CA VAL A 75 -2.25 13.26 4.29
C VAL A 75 -1.21 12.49 5.11
N GLY A 76 -0.43 11.61 4.48
CA GLY A 76 0.65 10.83 5.09
C GLY A 76 1.96 11.61 5.17
#